data_AF-A0A2Z4W8K7-F1
#
_entry.id   AF-A0A2Z4W8K7-F1
#
_cell.length_a   1.000
_cell.length_b   1.000
_cell.length_c   1.000
_cell.angle_alpha   90.00
_cell.angle_beta   90.00
_cell.angle_gamma   90.00
#
_symmetry.space_group_name_H-M   'P 1'
#
loop_
_entity.id
_entity.type
_entity.pdbx_description
1 polymer ?
#
loop_
_entity_poly.entity_id
_entity_poly.type
_entity_poly.pdbx_seq_one_letter_code
_entity_poly.pdbx_strand_id
1 'polypeptide(L)'
;MKEVIKENAKNTFKDRLIDFNSCFILSLKVSLIPIIIGIIVGIIVGLVKKDLTYLNVLYWVYAFATYISCLGLVICAIAFMSPKHMEKLNHQKQWERYFKVFGLIKVIGYTSTFILIYSLILDIIIFYLKHSI
;
A
#
# COMPACT_ATOMS: atom_id res chain seq x y z
N MET A 1 -21.58 24.76 -24.41
CA MET A 1 -20.13 24.49 -24.26
C MET A 1 -19.70 24.39 -22.79
N LYS A 2 -20.00 25.36 -21.92
CA LYS A 2 -19.68 25.28 -20.47
C LYS A 2 -20.35 24.09 -19.74
N GLU A 3 -21.60 23.78 -20.09
CA GLU A 3 -22.36 22.62 -19.57
C GLU A 3 -21.67 21.28 -19.86
N VAL A 4 -21.25 21.06 -21.11
CA VAL A 4 -20.54 19.84 -21.56
C VAL A 4 -19.18 19.68 -20.85
N ILE A 5 -18.47 20.78 -20.59
CA ILE A 5 -17.21 20.74 -19.84
C ILE A 5 -17.45 20.34 -18.38
N LYS A 6 -18.52 20.86 -17.76
CA LYS A 6 -18.89 20.56 -16.37
C LYS A 6 -19.33 19.11 -16.20
N GLU A 7 -20.07 18.58 -17.17
CA GLU A 7 -20.51 17.18 -17.20
C GLU A 7 -19.34 16.21 -17.39
N ASN A 8 -18.42 16.49 -18.33
CA ASN A 8 -17.20 15.70 -18.52
C ASN A 8 -16.27 15.73 -17.30
N ALA A 9 -16.16 16.87 -16.62
CA ALA A 9 -15.37 17.00 -15.39
C ALA A 9 -15.97 16.16 -14.25
N LYS A 10 -17.31 16.14 -14.12
CA LYS A 10 -18.02 15.33 -13.12
C LYS A 10 -17.84 13.84 -13.36
N ASN A 11 -17.93 13.39 -14.61
CA ASN A 11 -17.73 11.99 -14.98
C ASN A 11 -16.28 11.54 -14.72
N THR A 12 -15.31 12.37 -15.10
CA THR A 12 -13.88 12.11 -14.82
C THR A 12 -13.59 12.04 -13.31
N PHE A 13 -14.19 12.92 -12.51
CA PHE A 13 -14.03 12.89 -11.06
C PHE A 13 -14.62 11.61 -10.44
N LYS A 14 -15.80 11.20 -10.89
CA LYS A 14 -16.43 9.95 -10.45
C LYS A 14 -15.57 8.74 -10.77
N ASP A 15 -14.99 8.68 -11.97
CA ASP A 15 -14.11 7.57 -12.36
C ASP A 15 -12.81 7.55 -11.54
N ARG A 16 -12.25 8.71 -11.20
CA ARG A 16 -11.09 8.80 -10.27
C ARG A 16 -11.43 8.29 -8.87
N LEU A 17 -12.63 8.59 -8.36
CA LEU A 17 -13.07 8.07 -7.06
C LEU A 17 -13.24 6.55 -7.06
N ILE A 18 -13.76 5.98 -8.16
CA ILE A 18 -13.88 4.52 -8.32
C ILE A 18 -12.49 3.90 -8.28
N ASP A 19 -11.54 4.42 -9.04
CA ASP A 19 -10.16 3.94 -9.06
C ASP A 19 -9.47 4.08 -7.69
N PHE A 20 -9.72 5.18 -6.98
CA PHE A 20 -9.20 5.38 -5.62
C PHE A 20 -9.73 4.32 -4.65
N ASN A 21 -11.03 4.02 -4.69
CA ASN A 21 -11.61 2.96 -3.86
C ASN A 21 -11.07 1.57 -4.23
N SER A 22 -10.89 1.31 -5.53
CA SER A 22 -10.22 0.09 -6.00
C SER A 22 -8.79 -0.02 -5.47
N CYS A 23 -8.03 1.09 -5.42
CA CYS A 23 -6.70 1.12 -4.82
C CYS A 23 -6.74 0.80 -3.32
N PHE A 24 -7.73 1.34 -2.59
CA PHE A 24 -7.91 1.09 -1.17
C PHE A 24 -8.24 -0.39 -0.87
N ILE A 25 -9.14 -1.00 -1.64
CA ILE A 25 -9.45 -2.44 -1.50
C ILE A 25 -8.21 -3.28 -1.85
N LEU A 26 -7.49 -2.87 -2.89
CA LEU A 26 -6.26 -3.55 -3.29
C LEU A 26 -5.18 -3.44 -2.20
N SER A 27 -5.00 -2.28 -1.57
CA SER A 27 -4.02 -2.11 -0.48
C SER A 27 -4.36 -2.98 0.72
N LEU A 28 -5.64 -3.15 1.06
CA LEU A 28 -6.06 -4.08 2.11
C LEU A 28 -5.64 -5.52 1.78
N LYS A 29 -5.90 -5.99 0.55
CA LYS A 29 -5.49 -7.35 0.13
C LYS A 29 -3.97 -7.52 0.17
N VAL A 30 -3.23 -6.53 -0.35
CA VAL A 30 -1.77 -6.57 -0.38
C VAL A 30 -1.17 -6.49 1.02
N SER A 31 -1.79 -5.76 1.95
CA SER A 31 -1.32 -5.65 3.33
C SER A 31 -1.37 -6.95 4.13
N LEU A 32 -2.17 -7.94 3.71
CA LEU A 32 -2.18 -9.26 4.35
C LEU A 32 -0.83 -9.98 4.23
N ILE A 33 -0.09 -9.72 3.15
CA ILE A 33 1.22 -10.35 2.90
C ILE A 33 2.25 -9.95 3.98
N PRO A 34 2.57 -8.65 4.21
CA PRO A 34 3.48 -8.26 5.28
C PRO A 34 2.98 -8.65 6.67
N ILE A 35 1.66 -8.68 6.89
CA ILE A 35 1.09 -9.12 8.18
C ILE A 35 1.44 -10.58 8.45
N ILE A 36 1.15 -11.48 7.51
CA ILE A 36 1.42 -12.91 7.68
C ILE A 36 2.92 -13.16 7.85
N ILE A 37 3.75 -12.54 6.99
CA ILE A 37 5.22 -12.66 7.07
C ILE A 37 5.73 -12.13 8.40
N GLY A 38 5.27 -10.96 8.83
CA GLY A 38 5.68 -10.33 10.08
C GLY A 38 5.29 -11.16 11.32
N ILE A 39 4.11 -11.80 11.32
CA ILE A 39 3.70 -12.71 12.39
C ILE A 39 4.65 -13.92 12.45
N ILE A 40 4.89 -14.58 11.32
CA ILE A 40 5.76 -15.76 11.25
C ILE A 40 7.16 -15.42 11.75
N VAL A 41 7.75 -14.32 11.23
CA VAL A 41 9.09 -13.88 11.63
C VAL A 41 9.10 -13.47 13.10
N GLY A 42 8.09 -12.74 13.57
CA GLY A 42 7.98 -12.33 14.96
C GLY A 42 7.94 -13.51 15.93
N ILE A 43 7.20 -14.57 15.59
CA ILE A 43 7.16 -15.81 16.38
C ILE A 43 8.53 -16.48 16.39
N ILE A 44 9.16 -16.65 15.22
CA ILE A 44 10.49 -17.29 15.13
C ILE A 44 11.52 -16.51 15.96
N VAL A 45 11.57 -15.18 15.80
CA VAL A 45 12.51 -14.33 16.54
C VAL A 45 12.21 -14.35 18.05
N GLY A 46 10.94 -14.34 18.45
CA GLY A 46 10.53 -14.45 19.85
C GLY A 46 10.94 -15.78 20.48
N LEU A 47 10.79 -16.89 19.77
CA LEU A 47 11.24 -18.22 20.22
C LEU A 47 12.76 -18.27 20.40
N VAL A 48 13.52 -17.75 19.42
CA VAL A 48 15.00 -17.72 19.49
C VAL A 48 15.50 -16.87 20.64
N LYS A 49 14.86 -15.72 20.90
CA LYS A 49 15.24 -14.79 21.97
C LYS A 49 14.66 -15.14 23.34
N LYS A 50 13.82 -16.17 23.44
CA LYS A 50 13.03 -16.52 24.64
C LYS A 50 12.17 -15.35 25.14
N ASP A 51 11.77 -14.46 24.24
CA ASP A 51 10.93 -13.28 24.49
C ASP A 51 9.74 -13.32 23.51
N LEU A 52 8.87 -14.30 23.74
CA LEU A 52 7.64 -14.46 22.97
C LEU A 52 6.54 -13.55 23.54
N THR A 53 6.76 -12.24 23.44
CA THR A 53 5.75 -11.24 23.78
C THR A 53 4.95 -10.83 22.55
N TYR A 54 3.66 -10.54 22.74
CA TYR A 54 2.80 -10.08 21.65
C TYR A 54 3.32 -8.75 21.06
N LEU A 55 3.98 -7.92 21.88
CA LEU A 55 4.62 -6.67 21.44
C LEU A 55 5.76 -6.93 20.43
N ASN A 56 6.60 -7.95 20.66
CA ASN A 56 7.66 -8.31 19.72
C ASN A 56 7.07 -8.80 18.39
N VAL A 57 6.02 -9.64 18.42
CA VAL A 57 5.35 -10.09 17.19
C VAL A 57 4.76 -8.90 16.42
N LEU A 58 4.09 -7.99 17.12
CA LEU A 58 3.47 -6.81 16.52
C LEU A 58 4.51 -5.84 15.94
N TYR A 59 5.68 -5.71 16.59
CA TYR A 59 6.81 -4.95 16.08
C TYR A 59 7.33 -5.51 14.74
N TRP A 60 7.42 -6.82 14.59
CA TRP A 60 7.84 -7.43 13.32
C TRP A 60 6.80 -7.24 12.22
N VAL A 61 5.50 -7.29 12.53
CA VAL A 61 4.44 -6.94 11.58
C VAL A 61 4.59 -5.50 11.09
N TYR A 62 4.78 -4.55 11.99
CA TYR A 62 5.08 -3.16 11.67
C TYR A 62 6.32 -3.00 10.78
N ALA A 63 7.43 -3.65 11.15
CA ALA A 63 8.68 -3.54 10.41
C ALA A 63 8.52 -4.02 8.96
N PHE A 64 7.89 -5.18 8.74
CA PHE A 64 7.66 -5.70 7.40
C PHE A 64 6.69 -4.86 6.58
N ALA A 65 5.61 -4.36 7.17
CA ALA A 65 4.69 -3.44 6.49
C ALA A 65 5.40 -2.15 6.05
N THR A 66 6.30 -1.63 6.89
CA THR A 66 7.13 -0.45 6.58
C THR A 66 8.12 -0.74 5.45
N TYR A 67 8.84 -1.87 5.50
CA TYR A 67 9.78 -2.20 4.44
C TYR A 67 9.11 -2.39 3.08
N ILE A 68 7.99 -3.12 3.01
CA ILE A 68 7.28 -3.35 1.75
C ILE A 68 6.70 -2.04 1.20
N SER A 69 6.15 -1.17 2.04
CA SER A 69 5.63 0.12 1.60
C SER A 69 6.75 1.03 1.08
N CYS A 70 7.89 1.12 1.78
CA CYS A 70 9.05 1.88 1.31
C CYS A 70 9.58 1.35 -0.03
N LEU A 71 9.70 0.04 -0.21
CA LEU A 71 10.13 -0.55 -1.49
C LEU A 71 9.18 -0.18 -2.62
N GLY A 72 7.87 -0.26 -2.40
CA GLY A 72 6.88 0.13 -3.41
C GLY A 72 6.93 1.63 -3.77
N LEU A 73 7.18 2.50 -2.79
CA LEU A 73 7.39 3.93 -3.03
C LEU A 73 8.68 4.22 -3.80
N VAL A 74 9.77 3.50 -3.51
CA VAL A 74 11.03 3.60 -4.25
C VAL A 74 10.84 3.18 -5.70
N ILE A 75 10.15 2.05 -5.94
CA ILE A 75 9.82 1.60 -7.30
C ILE A 75 9.03 2.70 -8.03
N CYS A 76 8.04 3.30 -7.37
CA CYS A 76 7.26 4.40 -7.94
C CYS A 76 8.11 5.62 -8.29
N ALA A 77 9.05 6.01 -7.40
CA ALA A 77 9.97 7.12 -7.62
C ALA A 77 10.92 6.86 -8.80
N ILE A 78 11.55 5.68 -8.85
CA ILE A 78 12.43 5.27 -9.96
C ILE A 78 11.66 5.30 -11.28
N ALA A 79 10.43 4.80 -11.24
CA ALA A 79 9.57 4.79 -12.39
C ALA A 79 9.35 6.24 -12.89
N PHE A 80 8.99 7.19 -12.02
CA PHE A 80 8.83 8.59 -12.42
C PHE A 80 10.10 9.24 -12.98
N MET A 81 11.29 8.85 -12.48
CA MET A 81 12.57 9.37 -12.96
C MET A 81 12.97 8.83 -14.33
N SER A 82 12.53 7.62 -14.71
CA SER A 82 12.89 7.00 -15.98
C SER A 82 11.67 6.47 -16.74
N PRO A 83 10.84 7.36 -17.31
CA PRO A 83 9.63 6.96 -18.03
C PRO A 83 9.92 6.09 -19.26
N LYS A 84 11.15 6.12 -19.81
CA LYS A 84 11.59 5.25 -20.92
C LYS A 84 11.64 3.77 -20.55
N HIS A 85 11.87 3.43 -19.27
CA HIS A 85 11.90 2.05 -18.79
C HIS A 85 10.51 1.52 -18.37
N MET A 86 9.46 2.37 -18.45
CA MET A 86 8.07 1.98 -18.23
C MET A 86 7.34 1.62 -19.54
N GLU A 87 8.06 1.24 -20.58
CA GLU A 87 7.43 0.90 -21.85
C GLU A 87 6.36 -0.19 -21.62
N LYS A 88 5.14 0.11 -22.09
CA LYS A 88 3.86 -0.55 -21.82
C LYS A 88 4.03 -1.93 -21.18
N LEU A 89 3.98 -1.99 -19.83
CA LEU A 89 3.96 -3.26 -19.13
C LEU A 89 2.86 -4.13 -19.77
N ASN A 90 3.23 -5.30 -20.29
CA ASN A 90 2.38 -6.16 -21.13
C ASN A 90 1.03 -6.56 -20.48
N HIS A 91 0.86 -6.26 -19.19
CA HIS A 91 -0.37 -6.44 -18.40
C HIS A 91 -1.34 -5.24 -18.41
N GLN A 92 -1.05 -4.18 -19.17
CA GLN A 92 -1.88 -2.97 -19.23
C GLN A 92 -3.35 -3.28 -19.61
N LYS A 93 -3.59 -4.25 -20.50
CA LYS A 93 -4.95 -4.69 -20.89
C LYS A 93 -5.75 -5.38 -19.77
N GLN A 94 -5.08 -6.07 -18.84
CA GLN A 94 -5.75 -6.62 -17.65
C GLN A 94 -6.00 -5.53 -16.62
N TRP A 95 -5.14 -4.52 -16.56
CA TRP A 95 -5.25 -3.39 -15.64
C TRP A 95 -6.39 -2.44 -15.99
N GLU A 96 -6.61 -2.18 -17.28
CA GLU A 96 -7.73 -1.40 -17.82
C GLU A 96 -9.12 -2.00 -17.49
N ARG A 97 -9.18 -3.28 -17.07
CA ARG A 97 -10.44 -3.88 -16.58
C ARG A 97 -10.79 -3.46 -15.15
N TYR A 98 -9.81 -3.11 -14.34
CA TYR A 98 -9.99 -2.77 -12.92
C TYR A 98 -9.87 -1.27 -12.62
N PHE A 99 -9.15 -0.53 -13.47
CA PHE A 99 -8.91 0.90 -13.31
C PHE A 99 -9.22 1.63 -14.61
N LYS A 100 -10.00 2.71 -14.51
CA LYS A 100 -10.48 3.49 -15.66
C LYS A 100 -9.54 4.63 -16.05
N VAL A 101 -8.84 5.20 -15.08
CA VAL A 101 -8.05 6.43 -15.20
C VAL A 101 -6.63 6.24 -14.64
N PHE A 102 -6.45 5.39 -13.64
CA PHE A 102 -5.16 5.21 -12.96
C PHE A 102 -4.26 4.23 -13.71
N GLY A 103 -3.07 4.69 -14.08
CA GLY A 103 -1.99 3.83 -14.57
C GLY A 103 -1.38 2.98 -13.45
N LEU A 104 -0.70 1.89 -13.83
CA LEU A 104 -0.10 0.93 -12.90
C LEU A 104 0.78 1.59 -11.82
N ILE A 105 1.66 2.51 -12.22
CA ILE A 105 2.55 3.21 -11.27
C ILE A 105 1.77 4.04 -10.26
N LYS A 106 0.69 4.72 -10.68
CA LYS A 106 -0.16 5.46 -9.75
C LYS A 106 -0.82 4.51 -8.75
N VAL A 107 -1.29 3.36 -9.22
CA VAL A 107 -1.89 2.35 -8.32
C VAL A 107 -0.86 1.84 -7.32
N ILE A 108 0.36 1.48 -7.76
CA ILE A 108 1.46 1.07 -6.87
C ILE A 108 1.76 2.18 -5.85
N GLY A 109 1.86 3.43 -6.30
CA GLY A 109 2.10 4.57 -5.42
C GLY A 109 1.01 4.73 -4.35
N TYR A 110 -0.27 4.70 -4.74
CA TYR A 110 -1.38 4.81 -3.80
C TYR A 110 -1.46 3.62 -2.84
N THR A 111 -1.29 2.39 -3.34
CA THR A 111 -1.34 1.20 -2.48
C THR A 111 -0.19 1.19 -1.47
N SER A 112 1.04 1.52 -1.89
CA SER A 112 2.18 1.63 -0.99
C SER A 112 2.00 2.75 0.04
N THR A 113 1.40 3.89 -0.36
CA THR A 113 1.08 4.98 0.58
C THR A 113 0.06 4.53 1.63
N PHE A 114 -1.00 3.82 1.23
CA PHE A 114 -1.96 3.29 2.19
C PHE A 114 -1.33 2.29 3.17
N ILE A 115 -0.49 1.38 2.67
CA ILE A 115 0.22 0.42 3.53
C ILE A 115 1.14 1.15 4.52
N LEU A 116 1.81 2.22 4.09
CA LEU A 116 2.61 3.05 4.99
C LEU A 116 1.75 3.72 6.07
N ILE A 117 0.58 4.27 5.70
CA ILE A 117 -0.37 4.85 6.67
C ILE A 117 -0.81 3.80 7.69
N TYR A 118 -1.14 2.59 7.26
CA TYR A 118 -1.50 1.50 8.17
C TYR A 118 -0.35 1.15 9.11
N SER A 119 0.88 1.15 8.60
CA SER A 119 2.09 0.90 9.40
C SER A 119 2.28 1.98 10.46
N LEU A 120 2.08 3.26 10.12
CA LEU A 120 2.15 4.37 11.07
C LEU A 120 1.08 4.29 12.16
N ILE A 121 -0.14 3.90 11.79
CA ILE A 121 -1.22 3.66 12.78
C ILE A 121 -0.80 2.53 13.73
N LEU A 122 -0.21 1.47 13.20
CA LEU A 122 0.25 0.33 14.00
C LEU A 122 1.39 0.72 14.95
N ASP A 123 2.33 1.57 14.51
CA ASP A 123 3.39 2.13 15.35
C ASP A 123 2.83 2.95 16.52
N ILE A 124 1.84 3.80 16.25
CA ILE A 124 1.14 4.57 17.30
C ILE A 124 0.48 3.61 18.30
N ILE A 125 -0.18 2.55 17.83
CA ILE A 125 -0.79 1.54 18.70
C ILE A 125 0.27 0.85 19.56
N ILE A 126 1.41 0.43 18.98
CA ILE A 126 2.53 -0.16 19.74
C ILE A 126 3.03 0.80 20.80
N PHE A 127 3.21 2.08 20.46
CA PHE A 127 3.69 3.10 21.39
C PHE A 127 2.78 3.22 22.61
N TYR A 128 1.47 3.32 22.40
CA TYR A 128 0.51 3.39 23.51
C TYR A 128 0.47 2.10 24.33
N LEU A 129 0.50 0.92 23.69
CA LEU A 129 0.50 -0.37 24.40
C LEU A 129 1.75 -0.54 25.27
N LYS A 130 2.92 -0.11 24.77
CA LYS A 130 4.18 -0.17 25.51
C LYS A 130 4.20 0.78 26.72
N HIS A 131 3.51 1.92 26.65
CA HIS A 131 3.44 2.89 27.74
C HIS A 131 2.34 2.58 28.78
N SER A 132 1.36 1.76 28.41
CA SER A 132 0.24 1.38 29.29
C SER A 132 0.54 0.17 30.20
N ILE A 133 1.68 -0.50 30.02
CA ILE A 133 2.15 -1.66 30.80
C ILE A 133 3.35 -1.25 31.64
#